data_AF-A0A7W3VI59-F1
#
_entry.id   AF-A0A7W3VI59-F1
#
_cell.length_a   1.000
_cell.length_b   1.000
_cell.length_c   1.000
_cell.angle_alpha   90.00
_cell.angle_beta   90.00
_cell.angle_gamma   90.00
#
_symmetry.space_group_name_H-M   'P 1'
#
loop_
_entity.id
_entity.type
_entity.pdbx_description
1 polymer ?
#
loop_
_entity_poly.entity_id
_entity_poly.type
_entity_poly.pdbx_seq_one_letter_code
_entity_poly.pdbx_strand_id
1 'polypeptide(L)'
;MKKMICYFFIGIFVMLIFTFVMGITDDAFKVKYYEGVWYKDILNTLKYYIFWVLPYWWLFILIGAIILTMLFNRIGILIRKFK
;
A
#
# COMPACT_ATOMS: atom_id res chain seq x y z
N MET A 1 -0.93 -4.78 22.96
CA MET A 1 -0.92 -3.50 22.19
C MET A 1 0.33 -3.31 21.33
N LYS A 2 1.56 -3.33 21.88
CA LYS A 2 2.80 -3.10 21.10
C LYS A 2 2.91 -3.92 19.79
N LYS A 3 2.58 -5.22 19.82
CA LYS A 3 2.59 -6.09 18.63
C LYS A 3 1.50 -5.77 17.60
N MET A 4 0.30 -5.37 18.04
CA MET A 4 -0.78 -4.97 17.14
C MET A 4 -0.46 -3.66 16.42
N ILE A 5 0.13 -2.69 17.13
CA ILE A 5 0.59 -1.43 16.53
C ILE A 5 1.66 -1.72 15.47
N CYS A 6 2.60 -2.63 15.76
CA CYS A 6 3.61 -3.06 14.79
C CYS A 6 2.97 -3.68 13.53
N TYR A 7 2.00 -4.60 13.70
CA TYR A 7 1.27 -5.18 12.57
C TYR A 7 0.46 -4.16 11.77
N PHE A 8 -0.06 -3.12 12.42
CA PHE A 8 -0.75 -2.03 11.74
C PHE A 8 0.17 -1.20 10.86
N PHE A 9 1.36 -0.81 11.36
CA PHE A 9 2.34 -0.11 10.53
C PHE A 9 2.88 -0.98 9.39
N ILE A 10 3.08 -2.28 9.62
CA ILE A 10 3.41 -3.23 8.54
C ILE A 10 2.27 -3.29 7.52
N GLY A 11 1.02 -3.34 7.97
CA GLY A 11 -0.16 -3.31 7.11
C GLY A 11 -0.24 -2.04 6.27
N ILE A 12 -0.02 -0.86 6.87
CA ILE A 12 0.07 0.41 6.14
C ILE A 12 1.18 0.33 5.08
N PHE A 13 2.37 -0.13 5.44
CA PHE A 13 3.49 -0.22 4.51
C PHE A 13 3.20 -1.13 3.32
N VAL A 14 2.61 -2.31 3.58
CA VAL A 14 2.17 -3.24 2.54
C VAL A 14 1.11 -2.59 1.64
N MET A 15 0.13 -1.91 2.22
CA MET A 15 -0.90 -1.22 1.45
C MET A 15 -0.33 -0.08 0.60
N LEU A 16 0.65 0.68 1.11
CA LEU A 16 1.34 1.73 0.34
C LEU A 16 2.05 1.15 -0.88
N ILE A 17 2.73 0.01 -0.73
CA ILE A 17 3.37 -0.66 -1.88
C ILE A 17 2.31 -1.14 -2.86
N PHE A 18 1.24 -1.77 -2.37
CA PHE A 18 0.15 -2.27 -3.20
C PHE A 18 -0.51 -1.14 -4.01
N THR A 19 -0.89 -0.04 -3.36
CA THR A 19 -1.52 1.10 -4.04
C THR A 19 -0.56 1.83 -4.95
N PHE A 20 0.75 1.80 -4.66
CA PHE A 20 1.76 2.32 -5.60
C PHE A 20 1.73 1.55 -6.92
N VAL A 21 1.79 0.21 -6.86
CA VAL A 21 1.75 -0.64 -8.05
C VAL A 21 0.41 -0.50 -8.81
N MET A 22 -0.71 -0.46 -8.09
CA MET A 22 -2.02 -0.25 -8.71
C MET A 22 -2.14 1.15 -9.34
N GLY A 23 -1.63 2.18 -8.66
CA GLY A 23 -1.67 3.56 -9.16
C GLY A 23 -0.88 3.76 -10.44
N ILE A 24 0.31 3.14 -10.57
CA ILE A 24 1.12 3.27 -11.79
C ILE A 24 0.60 2.42 -12.96
N THR A 25 -0.28 1.45 -12.69
CA THR A 25 -0.93 0.64 -13.73
C THR A 25 -2.25 1.25 -14.20
N ASP A 26 -2.76 2.25 -13.47
CA ASP A 26 -3.98 2.99 -13.80
C ASP A 26 -3.83 3.79 -15.10
N ASP A 27 -4.93 3.89 -15.85
CA ASP A 27 -4.95 4.56 -17.14
C ASP A 27 -4.76 6.08 -17.01
N ALA A 28 -5.16 6.66 -15.86
CA ALA A 28 -4.89 8.08 -15.58
C ALA A 28 -3.39 8.40 -15.53
N PHE A 29 -2.57 7.47 -15.03
CA PHE A 29 -1.11 7.60 -15.05
C PHE A 29 -0.58 7.50 -16.49
N LYS A 30 -1.07 6.51 -17.26
CA LYS A 30 -0.65 6.28 -18.66
C LYS A 30 -1.01 7.44 -19.60
N VAL A 31 -2.12 8.15 -19.35
CA VAL A 31 -2.57 9.23 -20.23
C VAL A 31 -1.85 10.54 -19.98
N LYS A 32 -1.50 10.84 -18.71
CA LYS A 32 -1.03 12.18 -18.31
C LYS A 32 0.45 12.25 -17.92
N TYR A 33 1.06 11.12 -17.57
CA TYR A 33 2.40 11.08 -16.99
C TYR A 33 3.33 10.05 -17.66
N TYR A 34 2.87 9.37 -18.72
CA TYR A 34 3.61 8.30 -19.37
C TYR A 34 3.96 8.68 -20.81
N GLU A 35 5.18 9.17 -21.00
CA GLU A 35 5.76 9.45 -22.34
C GLU A 35 6.65 8.30 -22.85
N GLY A 36 6.59 7.11 -22.25
CA GLY A 36 7.49 6.03 -22.64
C GLY A 36 7.53 4.87 -21.67
N VAL A 37 8.51 4.82 -20.77
CA VAL A 37 8.65 3.70 -19.82
C VAL A 37 8.53 4.22 -18.40
N TRP A 38 7.60 3.68 -17.61
CA TRP A 38 7.23 4.20 -16.29
C TRP A 38 8.41 4.30 -15.32
N TYR A 39 9.36 3.36 -15.39
CA TYR A 39 10.56 3.38 -14.54
C TYR A 39 11.62 4.41 -14.98
N LYS A 40 11.51 4.98 -16.19
CA LYS A 40 12.43 6.04 -16.65
C LYS A 40 12.04 7.40 -16.07
N ASP A 41 10.80 7.56 -15.62
CA ASP A 41 10.29 8.81 -15.06
C ASP A 41 9.86 8.62 -13.59
N ILE A 42 10.84 8.25 -12.77
CA ILE A 42 10.66 8.00 -11.34
C ILE A 42 10.09 9.22 -10.63
N LEU A 43 10.50 10.43 -11.04
CA LEU A 43 10.05 11.67 -10.42
C LEU A 43 8.57 11.95 -10.69
N ASN A 44 8.09 11.83 -11.93
CA ASN A 44 6.66 12.01 -12.23
C ASN A 44 5.81 10.88 -11.66
N THR A 45 6.34 9.64 -11.62
CA THR A 45 5.68 8.50 -10.98
C THR A 45 5.46 8.75 -9.48
N LEU A 46 6.50 9.19 -8.77
CA LEU A 46 6.38 9.55 -7.35
C LEU A 46 5.46 10.73 -7.14
N LYS A 47 5.53 11.76 -7.99
CA LYS A 47 4.65 12.94 -7.91
C LYS A 47 3.19 12.54 -8.09
N TYR A 48 2.87 11.74 -9.10
CA TYR A 48 1.51 11.22 -9.29
C TYR A 48 1.05 10.42 -8.08
N TYR A 49 1.87 9.51 -7.57
CA TYR A 49 1.49 8.71 -6.42
C TYR A 49 1.23 9.55 -5.16
N ILE A 50 2.10 10.50 -4.85
CA ILE A 50 2.02 11.31 -3.63
C ILE A 50 0.87 12.31 -3.70
N PHE A 51 0.70 12.99 -4.84
CA PHE A 51 -0.28 14.08 -4.96
C PHE A 51 -1.64 13.63 -5.49
N TRP A 52 -1.74 12.44 -6.08
CA TRP A 52 -2.99 11.91 -6.62
C TRP A 52 -3.43 10.66 -5.87
N VAL A 53 -2.67 9.57 -5.97
CA VAL A 53 -3.13 8.27 -5.45
C VAL A 53 -3.30 8.30 -3.94
N LEU A 54 -2.32 8.77 -3.18
CA LEU A 54 -2.39 8.81 -1.71
C LEU A 54 -3.61 9.60 -1.19
N PRO A 55 -3.87 10.85 -1.61
CA PRO A 55 -5.03 11.61 -1.17
C PRO A 55 -6.39 11.03 -1.54
N TYR A 56 -6.50 10.25 -2.62
CA TYR A 56 -7.76 9.62 -3.01
C TYR A 56 -7.94 8.22 -2.42
N TRP A 57 -6.84 7.50 -2.17
CA TRP A 57 -6.87 6.09 -1.74
C TRP A 57 -6.55 5.89 -0.25
N TRP A 58 -6.38 6.96 0.52
CA TRP A 58 -6.05 6.86 1.95
C TRP A 58 -7.05 6.04 2.77
N LEU A 59 -8.36 6.15 2.50
CA LEU A 59 -9.38 5.32 3.15
C LEU A 59 -9.20 3.84 2.83
N PHE A 60 -8.94 3.53 1.56
CA PHE A 60 -8.69 2.17 1.11
C PHE A 60 -7.42 1.58 1.77
N ILE A 61 -6.35 2.38 1.86
CA ILE A 61 -5.10 2.03 2.55
C ILE A 61 -5.37 1.76 4.04
N LEU A 62 -6.12 2.62 4.72
CA LEU A 62 -6.45 2.44 6.15
C LEU A 62 -7.29 1.20 6.39
N ILE A 63 -8.35 0.99 5.60
CA ILE A 63 -9.22 -0.18 5.73
C ILE A 63 -8.43 -1.47 5.46
N GLY A 64 -7.64 -1.49 4.39
CA GLY A 64 -6.75 -2.62 4.08
C GLY A 64 -5.74 -2.91 5.17
N ALA A 65 -5.13 -1.87 5.75
CA ALA A 65 -4.18 -2.01 6.86
C ALA A 65 -4.85 -2.59 8.12
N ILE A 66 -6.08 -2.19 8.43
CA ILE A 66 -6.86 -2.76 9.53
C ILE A 66 -7.11 -4.26 9.30
N ILE A 67 -7.54 -4.64 8.09
CA ILE A 67 -7.78 -6.04 7.72
C ILE A 67 -6.48 -6.86 7.85
N LEU A 68 -5.36 -6.36 7.30
CA LEU A 68 -4.05 -7.01 7.40
C LEU A 68 -3.59 -7.16 8.85
N THR A 69 -3.83 -6.16 9.69
CA THR A 69 -3.52 -6.23 11.13
C THR A 69 -4.25 -7.39 11.80
N MET A 70 -5.54 -7.56 11.49
CA MET A 70 -6.33 -8.68 12.01
C MET A 70 -5.79 -10.02 11.53
N LEU A 71 -5.43 -10.13 10.25
CA LEU A 71 -4.85 -11.34 9.65
C LEU A 71 -3.50 -11.70 10.28
N PHE A 72 -2.56 -10.76 10.36
CA PHE A 72 -1.25 -11.00 10.98
C PHE A 72 -1.36 -11.40 12.45
N ASN A 73 -2.30 -10.79 13.19
CA ASN A 73 -2.54 -11.18 14.57
C ASN A 73 -3.09 -12.62 14.68
N ARG A 74 -4.03 -13.02 13.80
CA ARG A 74 -4.56 -14.39 13.75
C ARG A 74 -3.49 -15.41 13.41
N ILE A 75 -2.68 -15.15 12.39
CA ILE A 75 -1.55 -16.00 11.99
C ILE A 75 -0.55 -16.14 13.14
N GLY A 76 -0.20 -15.03 13.81
CA GLY A 76 0.70 -15.05 14.96
C GLY A 76 0.17 -15.88 16.15
N ILE A 77 -1.15 -15.93 16.35
CA ILE A 77 -1.78 -16.79 17.37
C ILE A 77 -1.71 -18.26 16.94
N LEU A 78 -2.02 -18.57 15.68
CA LEU A 78 -1.94 -19.94 15.14
C LEU A 78 -0.53 -20.50 15.29
N ILE A 79 0.50 -19.77 14.88
CA ILE A 79 1.90 -20.20 14.97
C ILE A 79 2.30 -20.51 16.42
N ARG A 80 1.84 -19.72 17.39
CA ARG A 80 2.10 -19.99 18.81
C ARG A 80 1.34 -21.20 19.35
N LYS A 81 0.22 -21.57 18.75
CA LYS A 81 -0.55 -22.76 19.14
C LYS A 81 0.15 -24.06 18.72
N PHE A 82 0.97 -24.00 17.66
CA PHE A 82 1.74 -25.14 17.15
C PHE A 82 3.20 -25.18 17.64
N LYS A 83 3.58 -24.28 18.55
CA LYS A 83 4.92 -24.22 19.17
C LYS A 83 4.81 -24.54 20.65
#